data_AF-A0A5C7P581-F1
#
_entry.id   AF-A0A5C7P581-F1
#
_cell.length_a   1.000
_cell.length_b   1.000
_cell.length_c   1.000
_cell.angle_alpha   90.00
_cell.angle_beta   90.00
_cell.angle_gamma   90.00
#
_symmetry.space_group_name_H-M   'P 1'
#
loop_
_entity.id
_entity.type
_entity.pdbx_description
1 polymer ?
#
loop_
_entity_poly.entity_id
_entity_poly.type
_entity_poly.pdbx_seq_one_letter_code
_entity_poly.pdbx_strand_id
1 'polypeptide(L)'
;MAATDSPRRGKQRGGVLAKKPKKMPSTGGRRKVIIDLDRVRQAAALHLAEHVIAALCGVSKDTFSDRKAESPELRQALEEGRANGKLSLATNINRLAETDAKAAIFMAKNWLGMVDKKEVAVSEASKLSNEELIERAKQTIESLGGTWKK
;
A
#
# COMPACT_ATOMS: atom_id res chain seq x y z
N MET A 1 80.06 -15.29 -36.27
CA MET A 1 79.75 -13.87 -36.04
C MET A 1 78.92 -13.35 -37.21
N ALA A 2 77.62 -13.12 -37.01
CA ALA A 2 76.80 -12.10 -37.66
C ALA A 2 75.33 -12.37 -37.29
N ALA A 3 74.76 -11.48 -36.48
CA ALA A 3 73.39 -11.53 -36.00
C ALA A 3 72.40 -11.17 -37.13
N THR A 4 71.41 -12.01 -37.38
CA THR A 4 70.25 -11.64 -38.20
C THR A 4 69.14 -11.14 -37.29
N ASP A 5 69.14 -9.81 -37.19
CA ASP A 5 68.19 -8.95 -36.51
C ASP A 5 66.76 -9.20 -37.00
N SER A 6 65.82 -9.43 -36.08
CA SER A 6 64.40 -9.67 -36.39
C SER A 6 63.65 -8.34 -36.52
N PRO A 7 62.96 -8.04 -37.64
CA PRO A 7 62.21 -6.80 -37.75
C PRO A 7 60.93 -6.85 -36.90
N ARG A 8 60.82 -5.84 -36.03
CA ARG A 8 59.72 -5.58 -35.07
C ARG A 8 58.35 -5.56 -35.75
N ARG A 9 57.36 -6.24 -35.15
CA ARG A 9 55.93 -6.16 -35.51
C ARG A 9 55.45 -4.71 -35.53
N GLY A 10 55.13 -4.19 -36.71
CA GLY A 10 54.39 -2.95 -36.88
C GLY A 10 52.97 -3.10 -36.34
N LYS A 11 52.61 -2.31 -35.31
CA LYS A 11 51.23 -2.16 -34.85
C LYS A 11 50.37 -1.67 -36.02
N GLN A 12 49.41 -2.50 -36.46
CA GLN A 12 48.38 -2.05 -37.40
C GLN A 12 47.59 -0.90 -36.75
N ARG A 13 47.56 0.24 -37.44
CA ARG A 13 46.80 1.42 -37.06
C ARG A 13 45.31 1.11 -37.12
N GLY A 14 44.58 1.58 -36.12
CA GLY A 14 43.17 1.28 -35.89
C GLY A 14 42.27 1.57 -37.08
N GLY A 15 41.43 0.59 -37.41
CA GLY A 15 40.26 0.80 -38.24
C GLY A 15 39.31 1.75 -37.53
N VAL A 16 38.98 2.86 -38.19
CA VAL A 16 37.93 3.78 -37.76
C VAL A 16 36.62 3.01 -37.80
N LEU A 17 36.10 2.62 -36.63
CA LEU A 17 34.78 2.03 -36.49
C LEU A 17 33.75 3.04 -37.02
N ALA A 18 33.27 2.80 -38.24
CA ALA A 18 32.16 3.53 -38.81
C ALA A 18 30.96 3.46 -37.84
N LYS A 19 30.56 4.60 -37.29
CA LYS A 19 29.37 4.70 -36.43
C LYS A 19 28.17 4.21 -37.23
N LYS A 20 27.52 3.15 -36.76
CA LYS A 20 26.26 2.64 -37.34
C LYS A 20 25.25 3.80 -37.45
N PRO A 21 24.53 3.93 -38.57
CA PRO A 21 23.57 5.02 -38.74
C PRO A 21 22.51 4.95 -37.64
N LYS A 22 22.21 6.10 -37.00
CA LYS A 22 21.13 6.22 -36.03
C LYS A 22 19.81 5.86 -36.73
N LYS A 23 19.16 4.76 -36.31
CA LYS A 23 17.79 4.45 -36.74
C LYS A 23 16.89 5.63 -36.36
N MET A 24 16.14 6.15 -37.33
CA MET A 24 15.13 7.18 -37.08
C MET A 24 14.05 6.60 -36.15
N PRO A 25 13.51 7.38 -35.20
CA PRO A 25 12.44 6.91 -34.34
C PRO A 25 11.23 6.57 -35.20
N SER A 26 10.70 5.34 -35.06
CA SER A 26 9.49 4.93 -35.77
C SER A 26 8.30 5.77 -35.28
N THR A 27 7.64 6.47 -36.19
CA THR A 27 6.50 7.38 -35.92
C THR A 27 5.23 6.68 -35.42
N GLY A 28 5.26 5.37 -35.16
CA GLY A 28 4.10 4.59 -34.72
C GLY A 28 4.27 4.07 -33.30
N GLY A 29 3.81 4.82 -32.29
CA GLY A 29 3.62 4.29 -30.94
C GLY A 29 2.51 3.24 -30.88
N ARG A 30 2.54 2.37 -29.87
CA ARG A 30 1.45 1.40 -29.58
C ARG A 30 0.15 2.17 -29.36
N ARG A 31 -0.93 1.80 -30.08
CA ARG A 31 -2.25 2.42 -29.92
C ARG A 31 -2.69 2.35 -28.45
N LYS A 32 -3.17 3.46 -27.90
CA LYS A 32 -3.73 3.52 -26.54
C LYS A 32 -4.97 2.61 -26.50
N VAL A 33 -4.98 1.64 -25.58
CA VAL A 33 -6.18 0.82 -25.28
C VAL A 33 -7.33 1.73 -24.84
N ILE A 34 -8.56 1.51 -25.27
CA ILE A 34 -9.72 2.28 -24.81
C ILE A 34 -10.22 1.66 -23.50
N ILE A 35 -10.39 2.47 -22.44
CA ILE A 35 -10.95 1.97 -21.17
C ILE A 35 -12.47 2.12 -21.22
N ASP A 36 -13.16 1.02 -20.95
CA ASP A 36 -14.61 1.00 -20.79
C ASP A 36 -15.00 1.60 -19.43
N LEU A 37 -15.66 2.76 -19.47
CA LEU A 37 -16.06 3.52 -18.28
C LEU A 37 -17.14 2.81 -17.48
N ASP A 38 -18.03 2.06 -18.12
CA ASP A 38 -19.12 1.36 -17.42
C ASP A 38 -18.57 0.19 -16.60
N ARG A 39 -17.60 -0.54 -17.15
CA ARG A 39 -16.86 -1.57 -16.41
C ARG A 39 -16.10 -0.99 -15.23
N VAL A 40 -15.47 0.18 -15.40
CA VAL A 40 -14.78 0.87 -14.30
C VAL A 40 -15.78 1.27 -13.20
N ARG A 41 -16.94 1.83 -13.57
CA ARG A 41 -17.99 2.22 -12.63
C ARG A 41 -18.51 1.02 -11.84
N GLN A 42 -18.79 -0.11 -12.50
CA GLN A 42 -19.26 -1.33 -11.86
C GLN A 42 -18.20 -1.92 -10.92
N ALA A 43 -16.95 -1.99 -11.36
CA ALA A 43 -15.85 -2.48 -10.54
C ALA A 43 -15.59 -1.57 -9.31
N ALA A 44 -15.73 -0.26 -9.48
CA ALA A 44 -15.61 0.72 -8.40
C ALA A 44 -16.76 0.63 -7.38
N ALA A 45 -17.97 0.28 -7.82
CA ALA A 45 -19.11 0.03 -6.93
C ALA A 45 -18.90 -1.17 -5.99
N LEU A 46 -18.06 -2.12 -6.40
CA LEU A 46 -17.63 -3.25 -5.57
C LEU A 46 -16.46 -2.91 -4.63
N HIS A 47 -16.03 -1.64 -4.57
CA HIS A 47 -14.88 -1.16 -3.79
C HIS A 47 -13.57 -1.88 -4.12
N LEU A 48 -13.41 -2.36 -5.36
CA LEU A 48 -12.17 -3.00 -5.79
C LEU A 48 -11.01 -2.00 -5.83
N ALA A 49 -9.81 -2.49 -5.52
CA ALA A 49 -8.60 -1.68 -5.57
C ALA A 49 -8.23 -1.30 -7.02
N GLU A 50 -7.63 -0.12 -7.21
CA GLU A 50 -7.39 0.45 -8.55
C GLU A 50 -6.48 -0.44 -9.43
N HIS A 51 -5.55 -1.20 -8.84
CA HIS A 51 -4.71 -2.13 -9.59
C HIS A 51 -5.49 -3.34 -10.13
N VAL A 52 -6.55 -3.78 -9.42
CA VAL A 52 -7.46 -4.83 -9.90
C VAL A 52 -8.35 -4.29 -11.01
N ILE A 53 -8.85 -3.06 -10.85
CA ILE A 53 -9.63 -2.38 -11.90
C ILE A 53 -8.79 -2.20 -13.17
N ALA A 54 -7.52 -1.81 -13.03
CA ALA A 54 -6.57 -1.72 -14.13
C ALA A 54 -6.40 -3.07 -14.86
N ALA A 55 -6.21 -4.16 -14.10
CA ALA A 55 -6.11 -5.50 -14.66
C ALA A 55 -7.38 -5.94 -15.39
N LEU A 56 -8.57 -5.64 -14.84
CA LEU A 56 -9.87 -5.87 -15.50
C LEU A 56 -10.00 -5.12 -16.83
N CYS A 57 -9.42 -3.92 -16.89
CA CYS A 57 -9.38 -3.10 -18.10
C CYS A 57 -8.23 -3.47 -19.05
N GLY A 58 -7.41 -4.46 -18.71
CA GLY A 58 -6.27 -4.91 -19.51
C GLY A 58 -5.12 -3.90 -19.59
N VAL A 59 -4.99 -3.00 -18.60
CA VAL A 59 -3.94 -1.99 -18.53
C VAL A 59 -3.08 -2.17 -17.28
N SER A 60 -1.83 -1.70 -17.34
CA SER A 60 -0.97 -1.66 -16.15
C SER A 60 -1.49 -0.64 -15.14
N LYS A 61 -1.11 -0.81 -13.86
CA LYS A 61 -1.44 0.13 -12.79
C LYS A 61 -0.95 1.55 -13.10
N ASP A 62 0.26 1.68 -13.64
CA ASP A 62 0.87 2.97 -13.96
C ASP A 62 0.09 3.64 -15.10
N THR A 63 -0.19 2.89 -16.17
CA THR A 63 -1.02 3.38 -17.28
C THR A 63 -2.42 3.79 -16.84
N PHE A 64 -3.02 3.09 -15.88
CA PHE A 64 -4.32 3.47 -15.34
C PHE A 64 -4.24 4.77 -14.53
N SER A 65 -3.18 4.94 -13.74
CA SER A 65 -2.95 6.14 -12.93
C SER A 65 -2.72 7.37 -13.80
N ASP A 66 -1.89 7.24 -14.85
CA ASP A 66 -1.64 8.30 -15.82
C ASP A 66 -2.95 8.71 -16.52
N ARG A 67 -3.76 7.73 -16.95
CA ARG A 67 -5.04 7.99 -17.61
C ARG A 67 -6.08 8.60 -16.69
N LYS A 68 -6.06 8.27 -15.40
CA LYS A 68 -6.92 8.89 -14.40
C LYS A 68 -6.57 10.36 -14.19
N ALA A 69 -5.30 10.73 -14.36
CA ALA A 69 -4.86 12.13 -14.35
C ALA A 69 -5.21 12.87 -15.65
N GLU A 70 -5.10 12.18 -16.81
CA GLU A 70 -5.41 12.76 -18.13
C GLU A 70 -6.94 12.89 -18.39
N SER A 71 -7.75 11.94 -17.91
CA SER A 71 -9.18 11.84 -18.22
C SER A 71 -10.06 12.15 -17.01
N PRO A 72 -10.79 13.29 -17.00
CA PRO A 72 -11.71 13.61 -15.91
C PRO A 72 -12.91 12.65 -15.85
N GLU A 73 -13.33 12.10 -16.99
CA GLU A 73 -14.45 11.15 -17.09
C GLU A 73 -14.15 9.84 -16.33
N LEU A 74 -12.92 9.33 -16.45
CA LEU A 74 -12.50 8.12 -15.73
C LEU A 74 -12.50 8.35 -14.21
N ARG A 75 -12.06 9.52 -13.77
CA ARG A 75 -12.10 9.91 -12.36
C ARG A 75 -13.54 10.03 -11.86
N GLN A 76 -14.42 10.65 -12.64
CA GLN A 76 -15.83 10.77 -12.29
C GLN A 76 -16.51 9.40 -12.21
N ALA A 77 -16.28 8.51 -13.18
CA ALA A 77 -16.83 7.16 -13.17
C ALA A 77 -16.39 6.35 -11.93
N LEU A 78 -15.14 6.51 -11.48
CA LEU A 78 -14.65 5.90 -10.24
C LEU A 78 -15.35 6.44 -9.00
N GLU A 79 -15.49 7.76 -8.89
CA GLU A 79 -16.14 8.40 -7.74
C GLU A 79 -17.63 8.09 -7.68
N GLU A 80 -18.34 8.16 -8.81
CA GLU A 80 -19.74 7.75 -8.93
C GLU A 80 -19.94 6.28 -8.55
N GLY A 81 -19.10 5.40 -9.09
CA GLY A 81 -19.12 3.97 -8.76
C GLY A 81 -18.95 3.74 -7.26
N ARG A 82 -17.92 4.35 -6.65
CA ARG A 82 -17.67 4.25 -5.20
C ARG A 82 -18.82 4.80 -4.37
N ALA A 83 -19.39 5.94 -4.74
CA ALA A 83 -20.53 6.53 -4.03
C ALA A 83 -21.74 5.60 -4.06
N ASN A 84 -22.08 5.06 -5.24
CA ASN A 84 -23.17 4.11 -5.41
C ASN A 84 -22.91 2.80 -4.63
N GLY A 85 -21.67 2.31 -4.67
CA GLY A 85 -21.25 1.15 -3.89
C GLY A 85 -21.40 1.35 -2.38
N LYS A 86 -21.05 2.54 -1.86
CA LYS A 86 -21.24 2.88 -0.44
C LYS A 86 -22.72 2.90 -0.08
N LEU A 87 -23.56 3.50 -0.92
CA LEU A 87 -25.00 3.53 -0.69
C LEU A 87 -25.59 2.12 -0.66
N SER A 88 -25.26 1.29 -1.67
CA SER A 88 -25.73 -0.11 -1.72
C SER A 88 -25.27 -0.90 -0.49
N LEU A 89 -23.99 -0.77 -0.11
CA LEU A 89 -23.47 -1.41 1.10
C LEU A 89 -24.20 -0.95 2.36
N ALA A 90 -24.42 0.36 2.52
CA ALA A 90 -25.14 0.93 3.64
C ALA A 90 -26.57 0.39 3.74
N THR A 91 -27.30 0.32 2.63
CA THR A 91 -28.64 -0.27 2.56
C THR A 91 -28.62 -1.75 2.95
N ASN A 92 -27.64 -2.51 2.45
CA ASN A 92 -27.53 -3.93 2.74
C ASN A 92 -27.18 -4.21 4.21
N ILE A 93 -26.25 -3.46 4.80
CA ILE A 93 -25.92 -3.58 6.23
C ILE A 93 -27.13 -3.19 7.08
N ASN A 94 -27.89 -2.15 6.68
CA ASN A 94 -29.09 -1.75 7.41
C ASN A 94 -30.15 -2.86 7.42
N ARG A 95 -30.37 -3.51 6.27
CA ARG A 95 -31.26 -4.67 6.18
C ARG A 95 -30.74 -5.86 7.00
N LEU A 96 -29.43 -6.11 6.99
CA LEU A 96 -28.82 -7.18 7.78
C LEU A 96 -29.00 -6.94 9.29
N ALA A 97 -28.91 -5.69 9.74
CA ALA A 97 -29.07 -5.30 11.14
C ALA A 97 -30.47 -5.62 11.72
N GLU A 98 -31.49 -5.82 10.89
CA GLU A 98 -32.81 -6.27 11.34
C GLU A 98 -32.78 -7.69 11.92
N THR A 99 -31.82 -8.52 11.51
CA THR A 99 -31.71 -9.94 11.90
C THR A 99 -30.43 -10.29 12.63
N ASP A 100 -29.32 -9.59 12.37
CA ASP A 100 -28.02 -9.82 13.00
C ASP A 100 -27.67 -8.72 14.01
N ALA A 101 -27.61 -9.11 15.28
CA ALA A 101 -27.23 -8.22 16.39
C ALA A 101 -25.84 -7.59 16.19
N LYS A 102 -24.89 -8.27 15.54
CA LYS A 102 -23.54 -7.71 15.30
C LYS A 102 -23.60 -6.55 14.32
N ALA A 103 -24.38 -6.68 13.26
CA ALA A 103 -24.60 -5.61 12.29
C ALA A 103 -25.33 -4.43 12.94
N ALA A 104 -26.34 -4.69 13.77
CA ALA A 104 -27.04 -3.65 14.53
C ALA A 104 -26.09 -2.90 15.50
N ILE A 105 -25.27 -3.62 16.27
CA ILE A 105 -24.27 -3.02 17.17
C ILE A 105 -23.26 -2.19 16.37
N PHE A 106 -22.79 -2.69 15.23
CA PHE A 106 -21.89 -1.95 14.36
C PHE A 106 -22.49 -0.62 13.90
N MET A 107 -23.74 -0.62 13.44
CA MET A 107 -24.44 0.61 13.04
C MET A 107 -24.65 1.56 14.22
N ALA A 108 -25.09 1.03 15.36
CA ALA A 108 -25.27 1.80 16.59
C ALA A 108 -23.99 2.54 17.02
N LYS A 109 -22.84 1.87 16.94
CA LYS A 109 -21.54 2.48 17.28
C LYS A 109 -21.11 3.52 16.26
N ASN A 110 -21.16 3.20 14.98
CA ASN A 110 -20.59 4.07 13.94
C ASN A 110 -21.50 5.23 13.54
N TRP A 111 -22.83 5.05 13.59
CA TRP A 111 -23.79 6.05 13.09
C TRP A 111 -24.60 6.71 14.19
N LEU A 112 -24.93 5.98 15.27
CA LEU A 112 -25.70 6.54 16.39
C LEU A 112 -24.81 7.04 17.54
N GLY A 113 -23.50 6.89 17.44
CA GLY A 113 -22.54 7.37 18.44
C GLY A 113 -22.57 6.60 19.75
N MET A 114 -23.07 5.37 19.76
CA MET A 114 -23.00 4.51 20.95
C MET A 114 -21.55 4.15 21.27
N VAL A 115 -21.17 4.26 22.54
CA VAL A 115 -19.80 3.99 23.01
C VAL A 115 -19.82 2.81 23.98
N ASP A 116 -18.86 1.90 23.84
CA ASP A 116 -18.67 0.84 24.82
C ASP A 116 -18.16 1.40 26.14
N LYS A 117 -18.88 1.14 27.23
CA LYS A 117 -18.39 1.41 28.58
C LYS A 117 -17.38 0.32 28.96
N LYS A 118 -16.11 0.71 29.10
CA LYS A 118 -15.06 -0.17 29.63
C LYS A 118 -14.91 0.07 31.12
N GLU A 119 -15.32 -0.89 31.94
CA GLU A 119 -15.01 -0.88 33.37
C GLU A 119 -13.60 -1.46 33.54
N VAL A 120 -12.62 -0.58 33.71
CA VAL A 120 -11.25 -0.99 34.04
C VAL A 120 -11.22 -1.24 35.54
N ALA A 121 -11.26 -2.51 35.93
CA ALA A 121 -10.93 -2.90 37.28
C ALA A 121 -9.44 -2.62 37.51
N VAL A 122 -9.14 -1.51 38.16
CA VAL A 122 -7.79 -1.19 38.62
C VAL A 122 -7.44 -2.20 39.71
N SER A 123 -6.73 -3.26 39.35
CA SER A 123 -6.16 -4.18 40.33
C SER A 123 -5.15 -3.41 41.18
N GLU A 124 -5.11 -3.69 42.49
CA GLU A 124 -4.28 -2.95 43.46
C GLU A 124 -2.79 -2.93 43.08
N ALA A 125 -2.32 -3.88 42.25
CA ALA A 125 -0.98 -3.91 41.68
C ALA A 125 -0.65 -2.65 40.85
N SER A 126 -1.65 -1.97 40.28
CA SER A 126 -1.48 -0.77 39.46
C SER A 126 -1.65 0.55 40.23
N LYS A 127 -1.93 0.49 41.54
CA LYS A 127 -2.00 1.65 42.43
C LYS A 127 -0.70 1.89 43.21
N LEU A 128 0.25 0.95 43.15
CA LEU A 128 1.53 1.11 43.81
C LEU A 128 2.32 2.20 43.10
N SER A 129 2.71 3.22 43.83
CA SER A 129 3.59 4.26 43.31
C SER A 129 4.92 3.63 42.90
N ASN A 130 5.64 4.26 41.97
CA ASN A 130 6.99 3.80 41.59
C ASN A 130 7.89 3.66 42.82
N GLU A 131 7.66 4.47 43.86
CA GLU A 131 8.41 4.43 45.12
C GLU A 131 8.08 3.18 45.95
N GLU A 132 6.81 2.79 46.03
CA GLU A 132 6.38 1.57 46.74
C GLU A 132 6.84 0.29 46.03
N LEU A 133 6.92 0.33 44.70
CA LEU A 133 7.51 -0.76 43.91
C LEU A 133 9.02 -0.89 44.16
N ILE A 134 9.72 0.24 44.25
CA ILE A 134 11.16 0.27 44.58
C ILE A 134 11.40 -0.27 46.00
N GLU A 135 10.57 0.12 46.97
CA GLU A 135 10.70 -0.37 48.36
C GLU A 135 10.39 -1.86 48.49
N ARG A 136 9.33 -2.38 47.85
CA ARG A 136 9.08 -3.83 47.80
C ARG A 136 10.22 -4.60 47.14
N ALA A 137 10.80 -4.04 46.07
CA ALA A 137 11.95 -4.65 45.39
C ALA A 137 13.19 -4.68 46.29
N LYS A 138 13.48 -3.60 47.03
CA LYS A 138 14.58 -3.56 48.02
C LYS A 138 14.37 -4.58 49.13
N GLN A 139 13.18 -4.64 49.73
CA GLN A 139 12.84 -5.61 50.78
C GLN A 139 12.97 -7.06 50.28
N THR A 140 12.62 -7.32 49.02
CA THR A 140 12.78 -8.64 48.40
C THR A 140 14.26 -8.99 48.19
N ILE A 141 15.09 -8.03 47.76
CA ILE A 141 16.54 -8.23 47.56
C ILE A 141 17.27 -8.46 48.89
N GLU A 142 16.91 -7.70 49.94
CA GLU A 142 17.48 -7.87 51.29
C GLU A 142 17.09 -9.22 51.90
N SER A 143 15.84 -9.68 51.72
CA SER A 143 15.43 -11.01 52.18
C SER A 143 16.12 -12.16 51.45
N LEU A 144 16.61 -11.93 50.23
CA LEU A 144 17.46 -12.85 49.47
C LEU A 144 18.96 -12.67 49.78
N GLY A 145 19.33 -11.82 50.75
CA GLY A 145 20.70 -11.61 51.19
C GLY A 145 21.56 -10.74 50.27
N GLY A 146 20.95 -10.05 49.30
CA GLY A 146 21.64 -9.12 48.41
C GLY A 146 21.60 -7.68 48.93
N THR A 147 22.58 -6.85 48.54
CA THR A 147 22.58 -5.41 48.83
C THR A 147 22.23 -4.63 47.57
N TRP A 148 21.18 -3.80 47.60
CA TRP A 148 20.83 -2.94 46.48
C TRP A 148 21.82 -1.77 46.36
N LYS A 149 22.51 -1.66 45.22
CA LYS A 149 23.36 -0.51 44.89
C LYS A 149 22.63 0.39 43.89
N LYS A 150 22.59 1.68 44.22
CA LYS A 150 21.86 2.73 43.52
C LYS A 150 22.51 3.08 42.17
#